data_AF-A0A7R8VD65-F1
#
_entry.id   AF-A0A7R8VD65-F1
#
_cell.length_a   1.000
_cell.length_b   1.000
_cell.length_c   1.000
_cell.angle_alpha   90.00
_cell.angle_beta   90.00
_cell.angle_gamma   90.00
#
_symmetry.space_group_name_H-M   'P 1'
#
loop_
_entity.id
_entity.type
_entity.pdbx_description
1 polymer ?
#
loop_
_entity_poly.entity_id
_entity_poly.type
_entity_poly.pdbx_seq_one_letter_code
_entity_poly.pdbx_strand_id
1 'polypeptide(L)'
;MDYYQRLQGMGYPRPSYWFETGSEPLLPITLGQLIEWAAEEYADKEALVSVYENVRWTFKEAKEKANKLAAGFLSLGLNPGDVIAVWGFNSSHFYLTSLAAARAGLILAKVDPSYQALELRHCLNKVGAKLLIAAETDVTQNYYQIIHSLAPELDHCAAGQLRSEQLPELRTVVMTGDLIHPSTYNLDDLISMATSEGIARLLELQKSIQPDDGTAIHYTSGTTGSPKGALLSHRNIINAGYSLARQTGMKKLSKRTNIMEGQDVFNRKPKLVKPLAITSIFNTLFPLYEVDAKRVIVVMSVKNNLTPYVHLEKYGGNSAVFNRTE
;
A
#
# COMPACT_ATOMS: atom_id res chain seq x y z
N MET A 1 -2.70 45.57 -14.65
CA MET A 1 -2.30 44.73 -15.79
C MET A 1 -1.32 43.71 -15.28
N ASP A 2 -1.65 42.44 -15.47
CA ASP A 2 -0.76 41.32 -15.22
C ASP A 2 0.44 41.34 -16.19
N TYR A 3 1.59 40.84 -15.76
CA TYR A 3 2.80 40.72 -16.58
C TYR A 3 2.53 39.86 -17.83
N TYR A 4 1.73 38.80 -17.69
CA TYR A 4 1.31 37.97 -18.81
C TYR A 4 0.47 38.73 -19.86
N GLN A 5 -0.42 39.63 -19.43
CA GLN A 5 -1.22 40.46 -20.35
C GLN A 5 -0.34 41.39 -21.19
N ARG A 6 0.76 41.91 -20.62
CA ARG A 6 1.73 42.72 -21.39
C ARG A 6 2.53 41.86 -22.38
N LEU A 7 3.01 40.69 -21.96
CA LEU A 7 3.75 39.78 -22.85
C LEU A 7 2.89 39.32 -24.04
N GLN A 8 1.62 39.00 -23.81
CA GLN A 8 0.67 38.68 -24.88
C GLN A 8 0.44 39.87 -25.83
N GLY A 9 0.32 41.09 -25.29
CA GLY A 9 0.25 42.31 -26.10
C GLY A 9 1.52 42.60 -26.92
N MET A 10 2.66 42.02 -26.54
CA MET A 10 3.93 42.06 -27.29
C MET A 10 4.11 40.87 -28.25
N GLY A 11 3.09 40.02 -28.43
CA GLY A 11 3.13 38.89 -29.35
C GLY A 11 3.83 37.63 -28.83
N TYR A 12 4.24 37.59 -27.57
CA TYR A 12 4.79 36.35 -26.99
C TYR A 12 3.69 35.30 -26.80
N PRO A 13 3.95 34.01 -27.14
CA PRO A 13 2.99 32.95 -26.90
C PRO A 13 2.75 32.77 -25.40
N ARG A 14 1.55 32.30 -25.04
CA ARG A 14 1.24 31.91 -23.66
C ARG A 14 2.19 30.77 -23.27
N PRO A 15 3.01 30.89 -22.22
CA PRO A 15 3.94 29.84 -21.87
C PRO A 15 3.18 28.57 -21.47
N SER A 16 3.75 27.40 -21.79
CA SER A 16 3.23 26.10 -21.33
C SER A 16 3.58 25.87 -19.87
N TYR A 17 3.11 26.77 -19.01
CA TYR A 17 3.40 26.85 -17.59
C TYR A 17 2.11 27.12 -16.82
N TRP A 18 1.77 26.20 -15.92
CA TRP A 18 0.67 26.36 -14.97
C TRP A 18 1.24 26.38 -13.57
N PHE A 19 0.97 27.44 -12.82
CA PHE A 19 1.38 27.60 -11.44
C PHE A 19 0.25 28.27 -10.68
N GLU A 20 -0.13 27.66 -9.57
CA GLU A 20 -1.13 28.16 -8.65
C GLU A 20 -0.63 27.88 -7.23
N THR A 21 -0.58 28.91 -6.39
CA THR A 21 -0.20 28.74 -4.99
C THR A 21 -1.35 28.03 -4.25
N GLY A 22 -1.09 26.84 -3.74
CA GLY A 22 -2.03 26.16 -2.85
C GLY A 22 -2.40 27.05 -1.66
N SER A 23 -3.68 27.12 -1.31
CA SER A 23 -4.21 27.96 -0.22
C SER A 23 -3.94 27.40 1.18
N GLU A 24 -3.23 26.27 1.28
CA GLU A 24 -3.05 25.46 2.48
C GLU A 24 -1.61 24.96 2.55
N PRO A 25 -1.00 24.89 3.75
CA PRO A 25 0.34 24.33 3.91
C PRO A 25 0.33 22.81 3.67
N LEU A 26 1.42 22.30 3.10
CA LEU A 26 1.67 20.86 3.04
C LEU A 26 1.91 20.30 4.46
N LEU A 27 1.35 19.13 4.74
CA LEU A 27 1.54 18.39 5.99
C LEU A 27 2.99 17.88 6.08
N PRO A 28 3.78 18.29 7.09
CA PRO A 28 5.18 17.88 7.26
C PRO A 28 5.30 16.74 8.27
N ILE A 29 4.58 15.64 8.03
CA ILE A 29 4.52 14.48 8.93
C ILE A 29 4.93 13.18 8.22
N THR A 30 5.27 12.14 8.99
CA THR A 30 5.56 10.80 8.47
C THR A 30 4.32 9.91 8.49
N LEU A 31 4.35 8.79 7.74
CA LEU A 31 3.26 7.81 7.80
C LEU A 31 3.18 7.14 9.18
N GLY A 32 4.31 6.94 9.86
CA GLY A 32 4.35 6.46 11.24
C GLY A 32 3.59 7.37 12.21
N GLN A 33 3.79 8.69 12.11
CA GLN A 33 3.06 9.71 12.89
C GLN A 33 1.57 9.73 12.56
N LEU A 34 1.19 9.60 11.29
CA LEU A 34 -0.23 9.53 10.88
C LEU A 34 -0.92 8.27 11.43
N ILE A 35 -0.23 7.13 11.44
CA ILE A 35 -0.73 5.88 12.06
C ILE A 35 -0.88 6.04 13.57
N GLU A 36 0.07 6.71 14.24
CA GLU A 36 0.00 6.98 15.68
C GLU A 36 -1.24 7.80 16.01
N TRP A 37 -1.39 8.97 15.36
CA TRP A 37 -2.52 9.88 15.54
C TRP A 37 -3.88 9.22 15.25
N ALA A 38 -3.98 8.46 14.16
CA ALA A 38 -5.23 7.77 13.81
C ALA A 38 -5.62 6.70 14.84
N ALA A 39 -4.64 6.03 15.45
CA ALA A 39 -4.86 5.05 16.51
C ALA A 39 -5.15 5.67 17.88
N GLU A 40 -4.88 6.97 18.07
CA GLU A 40 -5.29 7.73 19.27
C GLU A 40 -6.71 8.28 19.10
N GLU A 41 -7.00 9.01 18.02
CA GLU A 41 -8.30 9.68 17.78
C GLU A 41 -9.41 8.68 17.40
N TYR A 42 -9.07 7.58 16.71
CA TYR A 42 -10.03 6.60 16.20
C TYR A 42 -9.78 5.16 16.70
N ALA A 43 -9.16 5.02 17.87
CA ALA A 43 -8.71 3.75 18.48
C ALA A 43 -9.64 2.54 18.19
N ASP A 44 -10.92 2.63 18.58
CA ASP A 44 -11.91 1.54 18.49
C ASP A 44 -12.67 1.49 17.15
N LYS A 45 -12.24 2.21 16.12
CA LYS A 45 -12.88 2.22 14.79
C LYS A 45 -12.19 1.24 13.87
N GLU A 46 -12.95 0.61 12.97
CA GLU A 46 -12.42 -0.33 11.98
C GLU A 46 -11.42 0.37 11.04
N ALA A 47 -10.19 -0.15 11.03
CA ALA A 47 -9.11 0.25 10.12
C ALA A 47 -8.89 -0.77 9.00
N LEU A 48 -9.32 -2.02 9.21
CA LEU A 48 -9.31 -3.09 8.22
C LEU A 48 -10.52 -4.03 8.41
N VAL A 49 -11.19 -4.41 7.32
CA VAL A 49 -12.25 -5.43 7.24
C VAL A 49 -12.04 -6.29 5.99
N SER A 50 -11.11 -7.24 6.04
CA SER A 50 -10.98 -8.22 4.96
C SER A 50 -12.11 -9.25 5.03
N VAL A 51 -13.07 -9.12 4.12
CA VAL A 51 -14.25 -10.00 4.06
C VAL A 51 -13.85 -11.43 3.67
N TYR A 52 -12.87 -11.58 2.77
CA TYR A 52 -12.47 -12.89 2.25
C TYR A 52 -11.50 -13.63 3.19
N GLU A 53 -10.72 -12.91 4.00
CA GLU A 53 -9.87 -13.49 5.07
C GLU A 53 -10.65 -13.65 6.39
N ASN A 54 -11.87 -13.10 6.47
CA ASN A 54 -12.65 -12.94 7.71
C ASN A 54 -11.86 -12.21 8.82
N VAL A 55 -11.05 -11.22 8.43
CA VAL A 55 -10.20 -10.44 9.34
C VAL A 55 -10.80 -9.05 9.56
N ARG A 56 -10.90 -8.63 10.82
CA ARG A 56 -11.26 -7.26 11.21
C ARG A 56 -10.23 -6.74 12.21
N TRP A 57 -9.72 -5.53 11.98
CA TRP A 57 -8.84 -4.82 12.92
C TRP A 57 -9.33 -3.38 13.09
N THR A 58 -9.31 -2.91 14.34
CA THR A 58 -9.43 -1.50 14.70
C THR A 58 -8.13 -0.73 14.41
N PHE A 59 -8.16 0.61 14.44
CA PHE A 59 -6.93 1.41 14.30
C PHE A 59 -5.90 1.10 15.40
N LYS A 60 -6.36 0.86 16.63
CA LYS A 60 -5.51 0.43 17.73
C LYS A 60 -4.83 -0.91 17.43
N GLU A 61 -5.60 -1.94 17.07
CA GLU A 61 -5.05 -3.27 16.76
C GLU A 61 -4.12 -3.25 15.55
N ALA A 62 -4.46 -2.47 14.51
CA ALA A 62 -3.62 -2.29 13.34
C ALA A 62 -2.27 -1.65 13.69
N LYS A 63 -2.25 -0.62 14.55
CA LYS A 63 -1.00 -0.02 15.07
C LYS A 63 -0.21 -1.02 15.91
N GLU A 64 -0.85 -1.75 16.82
CA GLU A 64 -0.19 -2.72 17.69
C GLU A 64 0.45 -3.86 16.89
N LYS A 65 -0.26 -4.41 15.89
CA LYS A 65 0.29 -5.39 14.95
C LYS A 65 1.42 -4.80 14.11
N ALA A 66 1.28 -3.56 13.63
CA ALA A 66 2.30 -2.89 12.84
C ALA A 66 3.59 -2.65 13.63
N ASN A 67 3.48 -2.29 14.92
CA ASN A 67 4.62 -2.19 15.83
C ASN A 67 5.35 -3.53 15.99
N LYS A 68 4.61 -4.63 16.14
CA LYS A 68 5.19 -5.97 16.26
C LYS A 68 5.94 -6.37 14.99
N LEU A 69 5.30 -6.27 13.82
CA LEU A 69 5.94 -6.61 12.55
C LEU A 69 7.15 -5.71 12.24
N ALA A 70 7.06 -4.41 12.54
CA ALA A 70 8.17 -3.48 12.38
C ALA A 70 9.35 -3.82 13.29
N ALA A 71 9.10 -4.19 14.56
CA ALA A 71 10.14 -4.70 15.46
C ALA A 71 10.75 -6.02 14.94
N GLY A 72 9.95 -6.89 14.33
CA GLY A 72 10.42 -8.09 13.62
C GLY A 72 11.34 -7.77 12.44
N PHE A 73 11.01 -6.77 11.62
CA PHE A 73 11.92 -6.32 10.54
C PHE A 73 13.26 -5.82 11.08
N LEU A 74 13.27 -5.08 12.20
CA LEU A 74 14.50 -4.61 12.85
C LEU A 74 15.30 -5.76 13.51
N SER A 75 14.65 -6.82 13.99
CA SER A 75 15.35 -8.00 14.55
C SER A 75 15.97 -8.88 13.46
N LEU A 76 15.44 -8.86 12.24
CA LEU A 76 16.06 -9.41 11.03
C LEU A 76 17.24 -8.56 10.51
N GLY A 77 17.61 -7.48 11.19
CA GLY A 77 18.78 -6.66 10.87
C GLY A 77 18.55 -5.59 9.79
N LEU A 78 17.30 -5.33 9.39
CA LEU A 78 16.95 -4.23 8.49
C LEU A 78 17.06 -2.87 9.21
N ASN A 79 17.41 -1.83 8.46
CA ASN A 79 17.64 -0.47 8.95
C ASN A 79 16.81 0.53 8.11
N PRO A 80 16.52 1.74 8.62
CA PRO A 80 15.85 2.78 7.82
C PRO A 80 16.53 3.01 6.46
N GLY A 81 15.72 3.18 5.42
CA GLY A 81 16.17 3.25 4.03
C GLY A 81 16.38 1.89 3.34
N ASP A 82 16.38 0.77 4.07
CA ASP A 82 16.41 -0.55 3.44
C ASP A 82 15.10 -0.84 2.68
N VAL A 83 15.23 -1.45 1.51
CA VAL A 83 14.09 -1.80 0.65
C VAL A 83 13.59 -3.21 0.99
N ILE A 84 12.29 -3.32 1.22
CA ILE A 84 11.57 -4.60 1.30
C ILE A 84 10.54 -4.67 0.17
N ALA A 85 10.26 -5.86 -0.34
CA ALA A 85 9.31 -6.10 -1.42
C ALA A 85 8.08 -6.89 -0.92
N VAL A 86 6.89 -6.55 -1.44
CA VAL A 86 5.69 -7.41 -1.35
C VAL A 86 5.31 -7.91 -2.73
N TRP A 87 5.02 -9.21 -2.84
CA TRP A 87 4.69 -9.87 -4.10
C TRP A 87 3.52 -10.84 -3.95
N GLY A 88 2.37 -10.47 -4.49
CA GLY A 88 1.10 -11.17 -4.25
C GLY A 88 -0.11 -10.26 -4.41
N PHE A 89 -1.29 -10.83 -4.20
CA PHE A 89 -2.56 -10.11 -4.25
C PHE A 89 -2.88 -9.41 -2.93
N ASN A 90 -3.75 -8.40 -2.97
CA ASN A 90 -4.18 -7.61 -1.81
C ASN A 90 -4.66 -8.50 -0.64
N SER A 91 -3.98 -8.39 0.51
CA SER A 91 -4.24 -9.14 1.75
C SER A 91 -4.11 -8.27 2.99
N SER A 92 -4.67 -8.75 4.10
CA SER A 92 -4.50 -8.15 5.44
C SER A 92 -3.03 -8.07 5.86
N HIS A 93 -2.24 -9.10 5.52
CA HIS A 93 -0.79 -9.15 5.69
C HIS A 93 -0.05 -8.05 4.91
N PHE A 94 -0.46 -7.74 3.67
CA PHE A 94 0.19 -6.72 2.83
C PHE A 94 -0.18 -5.30 3.26
N TYR A 95 -1.44 -5.10 3.69
CA TYR A 95 -1.84 -3.89 4.40
C TYR A 95 -0.98 -3.68 5.66
N LEU A 96 -0.86 -4.71 6.50
CA LEU A 96 -0.06 -4.66 7.73
C LEU A 96 1.43 -4.38 7.46
N THR A 97 1.98 -5.02 6.43
CA THR A 97 3.36 -4.80 5.96
C THR A 97 3.58 -3.34 5.56
N SER A 98 2.60 -2.71 4.91
CA SER A 98 2.68 -1.29 4.54
C SER A 98 2.78 -0.37 5.76
N LEU A 99 2.05 -0.69 6.84
CA LEU A 99 2.14 0.04 8.11
C LEU A 99 3.47 -0.19 8.82
N ALA A 100 3.91 -1.44 8.86
CA ALA A 100 5.13 -1.85 9.54
C ALA A 100 6.38 -1.28 8.87
N ALA A 101 6.46 -1.32 7.54
CA ALA A 101 7.54 -0.71 6.76
C ALA A 101 7.65 0.80 7.06
N ALA A 102 6.53 1.51 6.97
CA ALA A 102 6.46 2.95 7.25
C ALA A 102 6.86 3.32 8.69
N ARG A 103 6.57 2.46 9.68
CA ARG A 103 6.97 2.68 11.09
C ARG A 103 8.43 2.31 11.37
N ALA A 104 8.99 1.34 10.63
CA ALA A 104 10.41 0.98 10.71
C ALA A 104 11.34 1.88 9.88
N GLY A 105 10.80 2.81 9.08
CA GLY A 105 11.57 3.65 8.15
C GLY A 105 12.04 2.90 6.91
N LEU A 106 11.39 1.78 6.57
CA LEU A 106 11.72 0.93 5.43
C LEU A 106 10.98 1.40 4.17
N ILE A 107 11.58 1.14 3.02
CA ILE A 107 11.02 1.47 1.72
C ILE A 107 10.28 0.24 1.18
N LEU A 108 8.95 0.33 1.05
CA LEU A 108 8.14 -0.76 0.50
C LEU A 108 8.04 -0.70 -1.03
N ALA A 109 8.70 -1.63 -1.72
CA ALA A 109 8.47 -1.89 -3.13
C ALA A 109 7.27 -2.83 -3.31
N LYS A 110 6.34 -2.47 -4.20
CA LYS A 110 5.26 -3.39 -4.62
C LYS A 110 5.65 -4.08 -5.93
N VAL A 111 5.51 -5.40 -5.97
CA VAL A 111 5.76 -6.22 -7.16
C VAL A 111 4.42 -6.73 -7.70
N ASP A 112 4.24 -6.61 -9.02
CA ASP A 112 3.06 -7.14 -9.70
C ASP A 112 2.97 -8.67 -9.49
N PRO A 113 1.86 -9.20 -8.94
CA PRO A 113 1.70 -10.62 -8.68
C PRO A 113 1.78 -11.50 -9.93
N SER A 114 1.53 -10.97 -11.13
CA SER A 114 1.61 -11.75 -12.37
C SER A 114 3.04 -12.01 -12.87
N TYR A 115 4.04 -11.31 -12.34
CA TYR A 115 5.44 -11.45 -12.74
C TYR A 115 5.93 -12.89 -12.57
N GLN A 116 6.70 -13.38 -13.53
CA GLN A 116 7.38 -14.68 -13.42
C GLN A 116 8.84 -14.45 -12.99
N ALA A 117 9.63 -15.54 -12.95
CA ALA A 117 11.00 -15.50 -12.45
C ALA A 117 11.86 -14.37 -13.07
N LEU A 118 11.74 -14.11 -14.38
CA LEU A 118 12.55 -13.10 -15.05
C LEU A 118 12.19 -11.67 -14.64
N GLU A 119 10.90 -11.33 -14.62
CA GLU A 119 10.40 -10.01 -14.24
C GLU A 119 10.59 -9.75 -12.73
N LEU A 120 10.35 -10.78 -11.90
CA LEU A 120 10.61 -10.74 -10.46
C LEU A 120 12.09 -10.46 -10.17
N ARG A 121 13.00 -11.22 -10.79
CA ARG A 121 14.46 -11.01 -10.63
C ARG A 121 14.87 -9.61 -11.06
N HIS A 122 14.37 -9.12 -12.20
CA HIS A 122 14.64 -7.77 -12.65
C HIS A 122 14.16 -6.72 -11.63
N CYS A 123 12.93 -6.88 -11.14
CA CYS A 123 12.30 -6.00 -10.17
C CYS A 123 13.10 -5.93 -8.85
N LEU A 124 13.38 -7.07 -8.22
CA LEU A 124 14.05 -7.13 -6.93
C LEU A 124 15.48 -6.56 -6.99
N ASN A 125 16.24 -6.93 -8.02
CA ASN A 125 17.60 -6.42 -8.22
C ASN A 125 17.61 -4.92 -8.56
N LYS A 126 16.60 -4.41 -9.27
CA LYS A 126 16.53 -3.00 -9.65
C LYS A 126 16.34 -2.06 -8.45
N VAL A 127 15.72 -2.54 -7.37
CA VAL A 127 15.50 -1.77 -6.13
C VAL A 127 16.37 -2.22 -4.96
N GLY A 128 17.20 -3.25 -5.13
CA GLY A 128 18.04 -3.79 -4.04
C GLY A 128 17.22 -4.33 -2.86
N ALA A 129 16.12 -5.05 -3.15
CA ALA A 129 15.25 -5.58 -2.10
C ALA A 129 15.98 -6.60 -1.22
N LYS A 130 16.13 -6.29 0.07
CA LYS A 130 16.81 -7.15 1.06
C LYS A 130 15.91 -8.22 1.65
N LEU A 131 14.60 -7.97 1.65
CA LEU A 131 13.58 -8.89 2.15
C LEU A 131 12.40 -8.92 1.18
N LEU A 132 11.89 -10.12 0.90
CA LEU A 132 10.71 -10.36 0.07
C LEU A 132 9.60 -11.02 0.91
N ILE A 133 8.42 -10.39 0.96
CA ILE A 133 7.19 -10.97 1.50
C ILE A 133 6.34 -11.44 0.33
N ALA A 134 6.16 -12.75 0.20
CA ALA A 134 5.42 -13.37 -0.88
C ALA A 134 4.13 -14.02 -0.38
N ALA A 135 3.08 -13.95 -1.21
CA ALA A 135 1.94 -14.85 -1.06
C ALA A 135 2.39 -16.30 -1.26
N GLU A 136 1.58 -17.26 -0.81
CA GLU A 136 1.88 -18.69 -0.96
C GLU A 136 1.58 -19.18 -2.39
N THR A 137 0.31 -19.13 -2.77
CA THR A 137 -0.22 -19.54 -4.06
C THR A 137 -1.35 -18.61 -4.50
N ASP A 138 -1.59 -18.52 -5.80
CA ASP A 138 -2.88 -18.12 -6.37
C ASP A 138 -3.31 -19.16 -7.42
N VAL A 139 -4.53 -19.01 -7.94
CA VAL A 139 -5.14 -19.82 -9.01
C VAL A 139 -4.19 -20.13 -10.18
N THR A 140 -3.25 -19.23 -10.49
CA THR A 140 -2.36 -19.36 -11.66
C THR A 140 -0.92 -19.75 -11.35
N GLN A 141 -0.44 -19.67 -10.11
CA GLN A 141 0.98 -19.91 -9.80
C GLN A 141 1.27 -20.21 -8.32
N ASN A 142 2.38 -20.92 -8.09
CA ASN A 142 3.01 -21.06 -6.79
C ASN A 142 4.20 -20.07 -6.70
N TYR A 143 4.12 -19.13 -5.76
CA TYR A 143 5.11 -18.06 -5.64
C TYR A 143 6.43 -18.58 -5.06
N TYR A 144 6.37 -19.50 -4.10
CA TYR A 144 7.57 -20.13 -3.53
C TYR A 144 8.38 -20.88 -4.60
N GLN A 145 7.74 -21.65 -5.48
CA GLN A 145 8.43 -22.36 -6.58
C GLN A 145 9.13 -21.40 -7.55
N ILE A 146 8.55 -20.24 -7.83
CA ILE A 146 9.19 -19.20 -8.65
C ILE A 146 10.41 -18.62 -7.92
N ILE A 147 10.30 -18.33 -6.62
CA ILE A 147 11.43 -17.84 -5.79
C ILE A 147 12.56 -18.89 -5.75
N HIS A 148 12.22 -20.15 -5.50
CA HIS A 148 13.16 -21.28 -5.47
C HIS A 148 13.86 -21.48 -6.83
N SER A 149 13.16 -21.28 -7.95
CA SER A 149 13.78 -21.33 -9.30
C SER A 149 14.84 -20.23 -9.53
N LEU A 150 14.75 -19.12 -8.79
CA LEU A 150 15.74 -18.04 -8.80
C LEU A 150 16.85 -18.24 -7.77
N ALA A 151 16.48 -18.78 -6.60
CA ALA A 151 17.34 -18.90 -5.43
C ALA A 151 17.26 -20.32 -4.82
N PRO A 152 17.77 -21.36 -5.52
CA PRO A 152 17.77 -22.73 -5.01
C PRO A 152 18.66 -22.89 -3.77
N GLU A 153 19.51 -21.91 -3.45
CA GLU A 153 20.33 -21.88 -2.24
C GLU A 153 19.49 -21.84 -0.94
N LEU A 154 18.18 -21.56 -1.04
CA LEU A 154 17.21 -21.70 0.05
C LEU A 154 17.20 -23.11 0.67
N ASP A 155 17.50 -24.17 -0.09
CA ASP A 155 17.56 -25.53 0.44
C ASP A 155 18.76 -25.77 1.37
N HIS A 156 19.73 -24.85 1.40
CA HIS A 156 21.06 -25.05 1.99
C HIS A 156 21.55 -23.89 2.88
N CYS A 157 20.70 -22.91 3.19
CA CYS A 157 21.03 -21.81 4.12
C CYS A 157 20.21 -21.87 5.43
N ALA A 158 20.38 -20.87 6.29
CA ALA A 158 19.45 -20.60 7.38
C ALA A 158 18.48 -19.49 6.94
N ALA A 159 17.31 -19.40 7.59
CA ALA A 159 16.38 -18.29 7.36
C ALA A 159 17.07 -16.94 7.62
N GLY A 160 16.87 -15.98 6.73
CA GLY A 160 17.52 -14.67 6.78
C GLY A 160 19.01 -14.65 6.39
N GLN A 161 19.58 -15.78 5.94
CA GLN A 161 20.98 -15.89 5.51
C GLN A 161 21.12 -16.26 4.03
N LEU A 162 20.11 -15.97 3.20
CA LEU A 162 20.16 -16.28 1.77
C LEU A 162 21.30 -15.54 1.07
N ARG A 163 22.04 -16.27 0.23
CA ARG A 163 23.09 -15.74 -0.64
C ARG A 163 22.90 -16.33 -2.03
N SER A 164 22.02 -15.71 -2.82
CA SER A 164 21.77 -16.14 -4.19
C SER A 164 22.59 -15.32 -5.19
N GLU A 165 23.17 -15.97 -6.20
CA GLU A 165 23.85 -15.28 -7.30
C GLU A 165 22.86 -14.42 -8.13
N GLN A 166 21.62 -14.90 -8.30
CA GLN A 166 20.61 -14.22 -9.10
C GLN A 166 19.93 -13.07 -8.37
N LEU A 167 19.93 -13.08 -7.04
CA LEU A 167 19.28 -12.11 -6.15
C LEU A 167 20.29 -11.63 -5.09
N PRO A 168 21.37 -10.92 -5.48
CA PRO A 168 22.53 -10.69 -4.63
C PRO A 168 22.24 -9.88 -3.36
N GLU A 169 21.25 -8.97 -3.38
CA GLU A 169 20.84 -8.18 -2.20
C GLU A 169 19.84 -8.91 -1.29
N LEU A 170 19.11 -9.91 -1.81
CA LEU A 170 18.07 -10.60 -1.06
C LEU A 170 18.69 -11.50 0.01
N ARG A 171 18.28 -11.30 1.28
CA ARG A 171 18.73 -12.08 2.45
C ARG A 171 17.61 -12.89 3.07
N THR A 172 16.38 -12.39 2.98
CA THR A 172 15.23 -12.95 3.69
C THR A 172 14.03 -13.13 2.77
N VAL A 173 13.44 -14.33 2.79
CA VAL A 173 12.14 -14.63 2.19
C VAL A 173 11.15 -14.88 3.32
N VAL A 174 9.98 -14.26 3.23
CA VAL A 174 8.88 -14.38 4.19
C VAL A 174 7.62 -14.78 3.42
N MET A 175 6.92 -15.82 3.90
CA MET A 175 5.71 -16.33 3.28
C MET A 175 4.47 -15.94 4.12
N THR A 176 3.33 -15.69 3.48
CA THR A 176 2.07 -15.34 4.15
C THR A 176 1.02 -16.46 4.14
N GLY A 177 1.44 -17.72 3.96
CA GLY A 177 0.55 -18.90 4.01
C GLY A 177 0.99 -19.92 5.04
N ASP A 178 0.12 -20.88 5.35
CA ASP A 178 0.30 -21.85 6.44
C ASP A 178 1.36 -22.93 6.14
N LEU A 179 1.95 -22.94 4.95
CA LEU A 179 2.98 -23.90 4.56
C LEU A 179 4.37 -23.47 5.06
N ILE A 180 5.08 -24.42 5.68
CA ILE A 180 6.45 -24.22 6.13
C ILE A 180 7.39 -24.54 4.96
N HIS A 181 8.15 -23.55 4.51
CA HIS A 181 9.15 -23.73 3.44
C HIS A 181 10.59 -23.60 3.96
N PRO A 182 11.56 -24.38 3.43
CA PRO A 182 12.97 -24.28 3.77
C PRO A 182 13.50 -22.84 3.76
N SER A 183 14.22 -22.46 4.82
CA SER A 183 14.90 -21.16 4.96
C SER A 183 14.03 -19.90 4.78
N THR A 184 12.72 -20.03 4.94
CA THR A 184 11.78 -18.89 4.98
C THR A 184 11.33 -18.60 6.42
N TYR A 185 10.77 -17.41 6.64
CA TYR A 185 9.93 -17.13 7.80
C TYR A 185 8.45 -17.14 7.39
N ASN A 186 7.56 -17.50 8.31
CA ASN A 186 6.15 -17.11 8.19
C ASN A 186 5.97 -15.67 8.73
N LEU A 187 5.10 -14.88 8.10
CA LEU A 187 4.86 -13.50 8.51
C LEU A 187 4.19 -13.37 9.90
N ASP A 188 3.30 -14.30 10.27
CA ASP A 188 2.63 -14.32 11.58
C ASP A 188 3.57 -14.79 12.70
N ASP A 189 4.53 -15.67 12.40
CA ASP A 189 5.65 -15.97 13.30
C ASP A 189 6.51 -14.73 13.54
N LEU A 190 6.84 -13.97 12.48
CA LEU A 190 7.62 -12.73 12.59
C LEU A 190 6.91 -11.65 13.43
N ILE A 191 5.57 -11.57 13.35
CA ILE A 191 4.74 -10.74 14.24
C ILE A 191 4.82 -11.23 15.69
N SER A 192 4.88 -12.55 15.89
CA SER A 192 4.90 -13.19 17.21
C SER A 192 6.27 -13.13 17.89
N MET A 193 7.36 -12.99 17.12
CA MET A 193 8.74 -12.80 17.60
C MET A 193 9.02 -11.42 18.23
N ALA A 194 8.07 -10.48 18.18
CA ALA A 194 8.27 -9.11 18.67
C ALA A 194 8.40 -9.04 20.21
N THR A 195 9.56 -8.61 20.70
CA THR A 195 9.80 -8.37 22.14
C THR A 195 9.50 -6.92 22.55
N SER A 196 9.33 -6.70 23.85
CA SER A 196 9.15 -5.36 24.44
C SER A 196 10.31 -4.42 24.12
N GLU A 197 11.54 -4.94 24.14
CA GLU A 197 12.77 -4.20 23.81
C GLU A 197 12.83 -3.85 22.33
N GLY A 198 12.41 -4.77 21.44
CA GLY A 198 12.29 -4.52 20.00
C GLY A 198 11.28 -3.41 19.69
N ILE A 199 10.13 -3.42 20.37
CA ILE A 199 9.11 -2.36 20.25
C ILE A 199 9.64 -1.04 20.83
N ALA A 200 10.33 -1.04 21.97
CA ALA A 200 10.94 0.17 22.53
C ALA A 200 11.98 0.78 21.56
N ARG A 201 12.85 -0.04 20.96
CA ARG A 201 13.81 0.39 19.93
C ARG A 201 13.11 1.00 18.71
N LEU A 202 12.00 0.40 18.25
CA LEU A 202 11.18 0.94 17.16
C LEU A 202 10.58 2.32 17.49
N LEU A 203 10.08 2.51 18.72
CA LEU A 203 9.50 3.79 19.14
C LEU A 203 10.56 4.90 19.26
N GLU A 204 11.81 4.55 19.62
CA GLU A 204 12.92 5.50 19.56
C GLU A 204 13.30 5.83 18.11
N LEU A 205 13.40 4.81 17.25
CA LEU A 205 13.72 4.95 15.83
C LEU A 205 12.75 5.87 15.07
N GLN A 206 11.45 5.82 15.39
CA GLN A 206 10.45 6.67 14.76
C GLN A 206 10.68 8.17 14.96
N LYS A 207 11.45 8.59 15.96
CA LYS A 207 11.81 10.00 16.18
C LYS A 207 12.83 10.53 15.17
N SER A 208 13.62 9.64 14.55
CA SER A 208 14.60 10.04 13.53
C SER A 208 14.07 10.04 12.10
N ILE A 209 12.96 9.34 11.81
CA ILE A 209 12.37 9.27 10.46
C ILE A 209 11.78 10.64 10.09
N GLN A 210 12.15 11.15 8.92
CA GLN A 210 11.75 12.47 8.41
C GLN A 210 10.65 12.38 7.34
N PRO A 211 9.83 13.43 7.16
CA PRO A 211 8.79 13.44 6.12
C PRO A 211 9.33 13.27 4.69
N ASP A 212 10.54 13.76 4.42
CA ASP A 212 11.17 13.68 3.10
C ASP A 212 11.94 12.36 2.87
N ASP A 213 12.02 11.46 3.87
CA ASP A 213 12.58 10.11 3.72
C ASP A 213 11.70 9.24 2.81
N GLY A 214 12.36 8.35 2.05
CA GLY A 214 11.70 7.37 1.18
C GLY A 214 10.88 6.35 1.97
N THR A 215 9.69 6.01 1.47
CA THR A 215 8.80 5.03 2.14
C THR A 215 8.16 4.01 1.19
N ALA A 216 8.04 4.31 -0.11
CA ALA A 216 7.49 3.37 -1.08
C ALA A 216 8.16 3.50 -2.45
N ILE A 217 8.26 2.38 -3.17
CA ILE A 217 8.62 2.35 -4.59
C ILE A 217 7.44 1.81 -5.38
N HIS A 218 6.91 2.63 -6.28
CA HIS A 218 5.83 2.24 -7.18
C HIS A 218 6.36 2.07 -8.59
N TYR A 219 6.12 0.91 -9.18
CA TYR A 219 6.52 0.63 -10.56
C TYR A 219 5.52 1.24 -11.53
N THR A 220 6.01 2.15 -12.36
CA THR A 220 5.23 2.74 -13.45
C THR A 220 5.47 1.96 -14.74
N SER A 221 4.39 1.59 -15.42
CA SER A 221 4.39 0.76 -16.65
C SER A 221 4.94 1.45 -17.90
N GLY A 222 5.37 2.71 -17.78
CA GLY A 222 6.24 3.43 -18.72
C GLY A 222 5.96 3.22 -20.22
N THR A 223 5.15 4.09 -20.82
CA THR A 223 4.78 4.02 -22.27
C THR A 223 5.94 4.06 -23.28
N THR A 224 7.18 4.21 -22.82
CA THR A 224 8.39 4.43 -23.64
C THR A 224 9.62 3.63 -23.16
N GLY A 225 9.48 2.62 -22.28
CA GLY A 225 10.61 1.77 -21.89
C GLY A 225 10.32 0.81 -20.73
N SER A 226 11.36 0.14 -20.23
CA SER A 226 11.26 -0.78 -19.08
C SER A 226 10.66 -0.08 -17.84
N PRO A 227 9.92 -0.80 -16.97
CA PRO A 227 9.26 -0.23 -15.81
C PRO A 227 10.21 0.59 -14.92
N LYS A 228 9.74 1.76 -14.49
CA LYS A 228 10.52 2.67 -13.63
C LYS A 228 9.92 2.68 -12.23
N GLY A 229 10.70 2.23 -11.25
CA GLY A 229 10.37 2.39 -9.84
C GLY A 229 10.50 3.85 -9.43
N ALA A 230 9.38 4.51 -9.16
CA ALA A 230 9.33 5.84 -8.59
C ALA A 230 9.42 5.74 -7.06
N LEU A 231 10.51 6.24 -6.47
CA LEU A 231 10.64 6.39 -5.03
C LEU A 231 9.79 7.56 -4.56
N LEU A 232 8.92 7.30 -3.58
CA LEU A 232 8.03 8.28 -2.96
C LEU A 232 8.43 8.48 -1.49
N SER A 233 8.48 9.73 -1.05
CA SER A 233 8.64 10.06 0.36
C SER A 233 7.33 9.97 1.15
N HIS A 234 7.41 9.91 2.48
CA HIS A 234 6.22 10.00 3.34
C HIS A 234 5.39 11.25 3.01
N ARG A 235 6.05 12.40 2.82
CA ARG A 235 5.43 13.68 2.49
C ARG A 235 4.74 13.65 1.14
N ASN A 236 5.31 13.00 0.12
CA ASN A 236 4.63 12.87 -1.18
C ASN A 236 3.30 12.14 -1.03
N ILE A 237 3.31 11.00 -0.34
CA ILE A 237 2.15 10.12 -0.22
C ILE A 237 1.05 10.79 0.61
N ILE A 238 1.39 11.30 1.80
CA ILE A 238 0.42 11.92 2.71
C ILE A 238 -0.25 13.15 2.09
N ASN A 239 0.51 14.01 1.43
CA ASN A 239 -0.05 15.22 0.84
C ASN A 239 -0.90 14.94 -0.40
N ALA A 240 -0.59 13.88 -1.16
CA ALA A 240 -1.44 13.43 -2.26
C ALA A 240 -2.80 12.90 -1.73
N GLY A 241 -2.78 11.99 -0.76
CA GLY A 241 -4.01 11.47 -0.15
C GLY A 241 -4.85 12.55 0.54
N TYR A 242 -4.20 13.49 1.25
CA TYR A 242 -4.87 14.66 1.82
C TYR A 242 -5.52 15.56 0.75
N SER A 243 -4.84 15.77 -0.38
CA SER A 243 -5.38 16.55 -1.50
C SER A 243 -6.58 15.87 -2.16
N LEU A 244 -6.49 14.55 -2.40
CA LEU A 244 -7.59 13.76 -2.95
C LEU A 244 -8.83 13.77 -2.03
N ALA A 245 -8.62 13.61 -0.72
CA ALA A 245 -9.67 13.70 0.28
C ALA A 245 -10.40 15.06 0.23
N ARG A 246 -9.67 16.16 0.07
CA ARG A 246 -10.27 17.49 -0.05
C ARG A 246 -11.03 17.69 -1.36
N GLN A 247 -10.47 17.25 -2.49
CA GLN A 247 -11.11 17.37 -3.81
C GLN A 247 -12.43 16.59 -3.89
N THR A 248 -12.51 15.44 -3.23
CA THR A 248 -13.73 14.61 -3.12
C THR A 248 -14.76 15.15 -2.11
N GLY A 249 -14.58 16.38 -1.63
CA GLY A 249 -15.57 17.09 -0.82
C GLY A 249 -15.50 16.82 0.69
N MET A 250 -14.45 16.16 1.17
CA MET A 250 -14.30 15.79 2.59
C MET A 250 -13.75 16.98 3.39
N LYS A 251 -14.64 17.94 3.70
CA LYS A 251 -14.28 19.30 4.18
C LYS A 251 -13.63 19.37 5.57
N LYS A 252 -13.55 18.26 6.31
CA LYS A 252 -12.74 18.06 7.53
C LYS A 252 -12.38 16.58 7.63
N LEU A 253 -11.33 16.24 8.39
CA LEU A 253 -11.25 14.97 9.13
C LEU A 253 -12.40 14.95 10.15
N SER A 254 -13.61 14.69 9.65
CA SER A 254 -14.80 14.56 10.47
C SER A 254 -14.78 13.19 11.15
N LYS A 255 -15.46 13.04 12.29
CA LYS A 255 -15.55 11.79 13.09
C LYS A 255 -16.23 10.59 12.37
N ARG A 256 -16.34 10.64 11.04
CA ARG A 256 -17.16 9.78 10.18
C ARG A 256 -16.56 9.56 8.78
N THR A 257 -15.29 9.91 8.55
CA THR A 257 -14.76 9.99 7.19
C THR A 257 -13.33 9.47 7.07
N ASN A 258 -13.20 8.41 6.28
CA ASN A 258 -11.96 7.75 5.93
C ASN A 258 -11.98 7.62 4.36
N ILE A 259 -10.84 7.72 3.64
CA ILE A 259 -10.61 7.82 2.16
C ILE A 259 -9.68 6.72 1.54
N MET A 260 -10.15 5.80 0.68
CA MET A 260 -9.25 4.87 -0.04
C MET A 260 -8.76 5.54 -1.30
N GLU A 261 -7.45 5.46 -1.50
CA GLU A 261 -6.98 5.09 -2.81
C GLU A 261 -6.71 3.59 -2.85
N GLY A 262 -6.88 2.99 -4.02
CA GLY A 262 -6.57 1.58 -4.20
C GLY A 262 -5.08 1.34 -3.93
N GLN A 263 -4.79 0.32 -3.13
CA GLN A 263 -3.72 -0.60 -3.53
C GLN A 263 -3.95 -0.92 -5.01
N ASP A 264 -2.91 -1.01 -5.85
CA ASP A 264 -3.06 -1.54 -7.22
C ASP A 264 -3.93 -2.79 -7.15
N VAL A 265 -5.14 -2.73 -7.72
CA VAL A 265 -6.14 -3.77 -7.51
C VAL A 265 -5.86 -4.93 -8.45
N PHE A 266 -4.73 -5.58 -8.19
CA PHE A 266 -4.48 -6.92 -8.65
C PHE A 266 -5.63 -7.78 -8.10
N ASN A 267 -6.52 -8.20 -8.99
CA ASN A 267 -7.75 -8.87 -8.64
C ASN A 267 -7.64 -10.34 -9.06
N ARG A 268 -8.04 -11.28 -8.19
CA ARG A 268 -7.93 -12.75 -8.44
C ARG A 268 -8.89 -13.28 -9.53
N LYS A 269 -9.23 -12.49 -10.55
CA LYS A 269 -10.09 -12.86 -11.70
C LYS A 269 -9.70 -12.04 -12.95
N PRO A 270 -9.16 -12.65 -14.02
CA PRO A 270 -8.61 -11.90 -15.17
C PRO A 270 -9.64 -11.39 -16.20
N LYS A 271 -10.95 -11.40 -15.93
CA LYS A 271 -11.99 -11.14 -16.95
C LYS A 271 -13.12 -10.27 -16.41
N LEU A 272 -13.51 -9.27 -17.21
CA LEU A 272 -14.43 -8.16 -16.93
C LEU A 272 -13.92 -7.10 -15.94
N VAL A 273 -13.00 -6.26 -16.39
CA VAL A 273 -13.16 -4.79 -16.55
C VAL A 273 -11.98 -4.33 -17.42
N LYS A 274 -12.21 -3.50 -18.45
CA LYS A 274 -11.11 -2.79 -19.11
C LYS A 274 -10.63 -1.71 -18.14
N PRO A 275 -9.35 -1.68 -17.72
CA PRO A 275 -8.86 -0.60 -16.87
C PRO A 275 -8.90 0.70 -17.69
N LEU A 276 -9.82 1.60 -17.34
CA LEU A 276 -9.63 3.02 -17.61
C LEU A 276 -8.39 3.42 -16.83
N ALA A 277 -7.36 3.85 -17.55
CA ALA A 277 -6.02 4.08 -17.00
C ALA A 277 -6.03 5.27 -16.03
N ILE A 278 -6.30 4.99 -14.76
CA ILE A 278 -5.99 5.84 -13.62
C ILE A 278 -4.94 5.08 -12.82
N THR A 279 -3.68 5.41 -13.07
CA THR A 279 -2.53 4.92 -12.28
C THR A 279 -2.60 5.56 -10.89
N SER A 280 -3.22 4.87 -9.94
CA SER A 280 -3.38 5.32 -8.54
C SER A 280 -2.08 5.10 -7.76
N ILE A 281 -1.33 6.17 -7.51
CA ILE A 281 0.10 6.15 -7.10
C ILE A 281 0.27 6.34 -5.57
N PHE A 282 -0.78 6.20 -4.74
CA PHE A 282 -0.74 6.70 -3.36
C PHE A 282 -1.05 5.65 -2.29
N ASN A 283 -0.03 5.31 -1.49
CA ASN A 283 -0.14 4.51 -0.25
C ASN A 283 -0.74 5.32 0.92
N THR A 284 -1.88 5.99 0.72
CA THR A 284 -2.58 6.63 1.84
C THR A 284 -3.66 5.70 2.37
N LEU A 285 -3.55 5.36 3.65
CA LEU A 285 -4.59 4.70 4.42
C LEU A 285 -5.96 5.35 4.25
N PHE A 286 -6.99 4.49 4.27
CA PHE A 286 -8.44 4.66 4.58
C PHE A 286 -9.37 4.07 3.43
N PRO A 287 -10.74 4.12 3.51
CA PRO A 287 -11.74 3.58 2.50
C PRO A 287 -12.57 4.47 1.52
N LEU A 288 -13.15 3.85 0.47
CA LEU A 288 -14.25 4.34 -0.38
C LEU A 288 -15.11 3.16 -0.87
N TYR A 289 -16.35 3.43 -1.32
CA TYR A 289 -17.41 2.44 -1.56
C TYR A 289 -17.47 1.89 -3.02
N GLU A 290 -18.07 0.70 -3.17
CA GLU A 290 -18.50 0.03 -4.43
C GLU A 290 -17.46 -0.36 -5.50
N VAL A 291 -16.87 -1.57 -5.37
CA VAL A 291 -16.55 -2.47 -6.51
C VAL A 291 -16.71 -3.95 -6.06
N ASP A 292 -17.60 -4.73 -6.69
CA ASP A 292 -17.84 -6.19 -6.52
C ASP A 292 -17.76 -6.79 -5.08
N ALA A 293 -18.91 -6.87 -4.40
CA ALA A 293 -19.09 -7.22 -2.98
C ALA A 293 -18.63 -8.63 -2.52
N LYS A 294 -17.96 -9.44 -3.34
CA LYS A 294 -17.55 -10.82 -2.99
C LYS A 294 -16.05 -11.01 -2.75
N ARG A 295 -15.21 -9.99 -2.96
CA ARG A 295 -13.73 -10.14 -2.99
C ARG A 295 -12.95 -8.97 -2.37
N VAL A 296 -13.63 -8.05 -1.69
CA VAL A 296 -13.05 -6.78 -1.26
C VAL A 296 -12.49 -6.88 0.15
N ILE A 297 -11.27 -6.35 0.33
CA ILE A 297 -10.86 -5.83 1.63
C ILE A 297 -11.62 -4.53 1.82
N VAL A 298 -12.69 -4.61 2.59
CA VAL A 298 -13.46 -3.45 3.00
C VAL A 298 -12.62 -2.74 4.06
N VAL A 299 -12.62 -1.42 4.09
CA VAL A 299 -12.39 -0.71 5.34
C VAL A 299 -13.68 0.07 5.55
N MET A 300 -14.39 -0.17 6.64
CA MET A 300 -15.77 0.33 6.74
C MET A 300 -15.84 1.57 7.63
N SER A 301 -16.44 2.63 7.10
CA SER A 301 -16.79 3.79 7.91
C SER A 301 -17.91 3.44 8.89
N VAL A 302 -17.85 4.03 10.08
CA VAL A 302 -18.89 3.90 11.10
C VAL A 302 -20.20 4.52 10.60
N LYS A 303 -21.28 3.74 10.60
CA LYS A 303 -22.64 4.28 10.49
C LYS A 303 -23.53 3.68 11.57
N ASN A 304 -24.13 4.53 12.40
CA ASN A 304 -25.14 4.10 13.36
C ASN A 304 -26.36 3.54 12.62
N ASN A 305 -26.94 2.47 13.18
CA ASN A 305 -28.29 1.95 12.98
C ASN A 305 -29.02 2.40 11.70
N LEU A 306 -29.00 1.55 10.68
CA LEU A 306 -30.19 1.21 9.87
C LEU A 306 -29.88 -0.07 9.05
N THR A 307 -30.89 -0.94 8.95
CA THR A 307 -30.85 -2.28 8.35
C THR A 307 -30.35 -2.26 6.90
N PRO A 308 -29.57 -3.26 6.42
CA PRO A 308 -29.11 -3.29 5.04
C PRO A 308 -30.28 -3.49 4.06
N TYR A 309 -30.56 -2.46 3.25
CA TYR A 309 -31.41 -2.56 2.07
C TYR A 309 -30.54 -2.55 0.81
N VAL A 310 -30.71 -3.58 -0.02
CA VAL A 310 -30.12 -3.66 -1.36
C VAL A 310 -31.09 -3.03 -2.35
N HIS A 311 -30.71 -1.93 -3.00
CA HIS A 311 -31.41 -1.40 -4.16
C HIS A 311 -30.57 -1.68 -5.41
N LEU A 312 -31.07 -2.58 -6.26
CA LEU A 312 -30.50 -2.85 -7.58
C LEU A 312 -31.25 -2.03 -8.62
N GLU A 313 -30.63 -0.99 -9.17
CA GLU A 313 -31.10 -0.37 -10.41
C GLU A 313 -30.07 -0.53 -11.53
N LYS A 314 -30.50 -1.15 -12.63
CA LYS A 314 -29.73 -1.25 -13.86
C LYS A 314 -29.75 0.11 -14.56
N TYR A 315 -28.58 0.74 -14.72
CA TYR A 315 -28.46 1.83 -15.69
C TYR A 315 -28.37 1.29 -17.11
N GLY A 316 -29.42 1.53 -17.90
CA GLY A 316 -29.50 1.09 -19.29
C GLY A 316 -30.67 1.69 -20.05
N GLY A 317 -30.52 2.94 -20.50
CA GLY A 317 -31.19 3.48 -21.70
C GLY A 317 -32.69 3.83 -21.64
N ASN A 318 -32.96 5.13 -21.60
CA ASN A 318 -34.12 5.83 -22.15
C ASN A 318 -35.55 5.68 -21.57
N SER A 319 -36.10 6.87 -21.28
CA SER A 319 -37.47 7.33 -21.55
C SER A 319 -38.62 7.06 -20.56
N ALA A 320 -39.45 8.12 -20.44
CA ALA A 320 -40.85 8.18 -20.02
C ALA A 320 -41.23 8.07 -18.52
N VAL A 321 -41.44 9.26 -17.95
CA VAL A 321 -42.51 9.67 -17.02
C VAL A 321 -43.74 8.72 -16.98
N PHE A 322 -44.20 8.27 -15.81
CA PHE A 322 -45.47 8.71 -15.18
C PHE A 322 -45.77 8.08 -13.80
N ASN A 323 -46.72 8.73 -13.11
CA ASN A 323 -47.16 8.58 -11.71
C ASN A 323 -47.75 7.23 -11.25
N ARG A 324 -47.83 7.15 -9.91
CA ARG A 324 -48.96 6.69 -9.05
C ARG A 324 -49.01 5.24 -8.54
N THR A 325 -49.12 5.14 -7.20
CA THR A 325 -49.96 4.23 -6.36
C THR A 325 -50.03 2.73 -6.72
N GLU A 326 -49.93 1.80 -5.77
CA GLU A 326 -50.13 1.87 -4.30
C GLU A 326 -48.94 1.29 -3.51
#